data_AF-A0A973U2B2-F1
#
_entry.id   AF-A0A973U2B2-F1
#
_cell.length_a   1.000
_cell.length_b   1.000
_cell.length_c   1.000
_cell.angle_alpha   90.00
_cell.angle_beta   90.00
_cell.angle_gamma   90.00
#
_symmetry.space_group_name_H-M   'P 1'
#
loop_
_entity.id
_entity.type
_entity.pdbx_description
1 polymer ?
#
loop_
_entity_poly.entity_id
_entity_poly.type
_entity_poly.pdbx_seq_one_letter_code
_entity_poly.pdbx_strand_id
1 'polypeptide(L)'
;MGDAPARTELKVTTGAIRGSRKIHVGNLGVAMRAVDLEPSSGEPPVVLYDTSGPYSDPAARIDIMAGLPELRREWIRARGDVEEVSAREVRPEDNGLRQAAQSISEADGRNGRVQPFPNVRKRVLRAKPGSNVTQMHYARRGIVTPEMEYVACRENLGRENLARELKRDGEDFGAAIPDFVTPEFVRDEVARGRAIIPNNINHPESEPMAIGRNFLVKINANIGNSAVASDVASEVDKMVWAIRWGADTVMDLSTGRNIHDTREWIIRNSPVPIG
;
A
#
# COMPACT_ATOMS: atom_id res chain seq x y z
N MET A 1 -27.24 4.75 33.85
CA MET A 1 -26.04 4.23 33.17
C MET A 1 -25.97 4.94 31.84
N GLY A 2 -25.09 5.94 31.74
CA GLY A 2 -25.04 6.82 30.57
C GLY A 2 -24.57 6.06 29.34
N ASP A 3 -25.27 6.30 28.23
CA ASP A 3 -24.82 5.92 26.89
C ASP A 3 -23.39 6.39 26.69
N ALA A 4 -22.49 5.44 26.47
CA ALA A 4 -21.18 5.74 25.92
C ALA A 4 -21.43 6.44 24.57
N PRO A 5 -20.77 7.57 24.26
CA PRO A 5 -20.92 8.19 22.96
C PRO A 5 -20.57 7.16 21.90
N ALA A 6 -21.49 6.91 20.95
CA ALA A 6 -21.29 6.00 19.85
C ALA A 6 -19.95 6.35 19.19
N ARG A 7 -19.01 5.38 19.18
CA ARG A 7 -17.79 5.50 18.38
C ARG A 7 -18.25 5.91 16.98
N THR A 8 -17.84 7.09 16.54
CA THR A 8 -18.05 7.57 15.18
C THR A 8 -17.64 6.46 14.22
N GLU A 9 -18.61 5.76 13.62
CA GLU A 9 -18.34 4.69 12.66
C GLU A 9 -17.87 5.34 11.37
N LEU A 10 -16.60 5.71 11.31
CA LEU A 10 -15.94 6.03 10.06
C LEU A 10 -16.00 4.77 9.18
N LYS A 11 -16.85 4.79 8.15
CA LYS A 11 -17.04 3.67 7.22
C LYS A 11 -16.34 3.98 5.92
N VAL A 12 -15.68 2.96 5.38
CA VAL A 12 -15.06 2.99 4.06
C VAL A 12 -15.64 1.84 3.23
N THR A 13 -15.47 1.92 1.92
CA THR A 13 -15.93 0.89 1.00
C THR A 13 -15.23 -0.44 1.26
N THR A 14 -15.99 -1.48 1.60
CA THR A 14 -15.47 -2.85 1.83
C THR A 14 -16.26 -3.91 1.07
N GLY A 15 -15.77 -5.14 1.12
CA GLY A 15 -16.44 -6.33 0.58
C GLY A 15 -15.88 -6.76 -0.76
N ALA A 16 -16.13 -8.03 -1.12
CA ALA A 16 -15.60 -8.63 -2.34
C ALA A 16 -15.91 -7.78 -3.58
N ILE A 17 -14.96 -7.72 -4.53
CA ILE A 17 -15.20 -7.12 -5.83
C ILE A 17 -16.15 -8.04 -6.59
N ARG A 18 -17.28 -7.49 -7.06
CA ARG A 18 -18.38 -8.26 -7.67
C ARG A 18 -17.86 -9.19 -8.77
N GLY A 19 -18.30 -10.45 -8.74
CA GLY A 19 -17.91 -11.48 -9.71
C GLY A 19 -16.50 -12.04 -9.48
N SER A 20 -15.86 -11.73 -8.36
CA SER A 20 -14.56 -12.28 -8.00
C SER A 20 -14.45 -12.59 -6.51
N ARG A 21 -13.44 -13.37 -6.16
CA ARG A 21 -13.06 -13.68 -4.77
C ARG A 21 -11.59 -13.39 -4.53
N LYS A 22 -11.25 -12.88 -3.34
CA LYS A 22 -9.86 -12.73 -2.91
C LYS A 22 -9.22 -14.11 -2.82
N ILE A 23 -7.99 -14.24 -3.30
CA ILE A 23 -7.14 -15.41 -3.12
C ILE A 23 -5.76 -14.98 -2.66
N HIS A 24 -5.03 -15.89 -2.03
CA HIS A 24 -3.64 -15.68 -1.64
C HIS A 24 -2.80 -16.81 -2.24
N VAL A 25 -1.70 -16.46 -2.90
CA VAL A 25 -0.84 -17.40 -3.63
C VAL A 25 0.60 -17.35 -3.14
N GLY A 26 1.33 -18.46 -3.31
CA GLY A 26 2.74 -18.57 -2.89
C GLY A 26 2.96 -18.57 -1.38
N ASN A 27 4.23 -18.68 -0.97
CA ASN A 27 4.63 -18.85 0.42
C ASN A 27 4.39 -17.60 1.29
N LEU A 28 4.39 -16.42 0.67
CA LEU A 28 4.20 -15.14 1.35
C LEU A 28 2.73 -14.67 1.37
N GLY A 29 1.81 -15.50 0.86
CA GLY A 29 0.38 -15.18 0.82
C GLY A 29 0.09 -13.94 -0.03
N VAL A 30 0.60 -13.90 -1.28
CA VAL A 30 0.43 -12.77 -2.18
C VAL A 30 -1.03 -12.61 -2.58
N ALA A 31 -1.61 -11.45 -2.25
CA ALA A 31 -3.02 -11.15 -2.52
C ALA A 31 -3.31 -10.92 -4.01
N MET A 32 -4.30 -11.65 -4.52
CA MET A 32 -4.81 -11.59 -5.90
C MET A 32 -6.34 -11.78 -5.88
N ARG A 33 -7.01 -11.71 -7.04
CA ARG A 33 -8.42 -12.12 -7.14
C ARG A 33 -8.64 -13.13 -8.24
N ALA A 34 -9.55 -14.07 -8.02
CA ALA A 34 -9.97 -15.04 -9.00
C ALA A 34 -11.39 -14.72 -9.49
N VAL A 35 -11.62 -14.87 -10.80
CA VAL A 35 -12.93 -14.88 -11.43
C VAL A 35 -13.22 -16.30 -11.86
N ASP A 36 -14.19 -16.94 -11.19
CA ASP A 36 -14.64 -18.27 -11.57
C ASP A 36 -15.47 -18.17 -12.86
N LEU A 37 -15.16 -19.03 -13.84
CA LEU A 37 -15.86 -19.10 -15.11
C LEU A 37 -17.03 -20.09 -15.04
N GLU A 38 -17.90 -20.07 -16.04
CA GLU A 38 -19.01 -21.03 -16.13
C GLU A 38 -18.46 -22.47 -16.11
N PRO A 39 -18.93 -23.36 -15.21
CA PRO A 39 -18.35 -24.70 -15.07
C PRO A 39 -18.33 -25.53 -16.36
N SER A 40 -19.28 -25.28 -17.26
CA SER A 40 -19.35 -25.97 -18.56
C SER A 40 -18.23 -25.60 -19.54
N SER A 41 -17.49 -24.50 -19.30
CA SER A 41 -16.31 -24.13 -20.10
C SER A 41 -15.13 -25.10 -19.92
N GLY A 42 -15.04 -25.76 -18.75
CA GLY A 42 -13.89 -26.58 -18.39
C GLY A 42 -12.59 -25.78 -18.15
N GLU A 43 -12.67 -24.45 -18.11
CA GLU A 43 -11.52 -23.56 -17.92
C GLU A 43 -11.26 -23.28 -16.43
N PRO A 44 -10.00 -23.16 -16.00
CA PRO A 44 -9.68 -22.75 -14.65
C PRO A 44 -10.08 -21.28 -14.41
N PRO A 45 -10.26 -20.86 -13.14
CA PRO A 45 -10.55 -19.46 -12.82
C PRO A 45 -9.47 -18.52 -13.34
N VAL A 46 -9.89 -17.35 -13.83
CA VAL A 46 -8.97 -16.31 -14.28
C VAL A 46 -8.42 -15.58 -13.06
N VAL A 47 -7.11 -15.65 -12.86
CA VAL A 47 -6.42 -14.92 -11.81
C VAL A 47 -6.05 -13.53 -12.31
N LEU A 48 -6.44 -12.51 -11.56
CA LEU A 48 -6.24 -11.11 -11.87
C LEU A 48 -5.43 -10.45 -10.76
N TYR A 49 -4.57 -9.52 -11.16
CA TYR A 49 -3.89 -8.63 -10.24
C TYR A 49 -4.93 -7.86 -9.41
N ASP A 50 -4.66 -7.70 -8.12
CA ASP A 50 -5.58 -7.06 -7.19
C ASP A 50 -4.83 -6.16 -6.21
N THR A 51 -5.13 -4.87 -6.27
CA THR A 51 -4.55 -3.79 -5.46
C THR A 51 -5.42 -3.41 -4.26
N SER A 52 -6.63 -3.97 -4.17
CA SER A 52 -7.64 -3.58 -3.18
C SER A 52 -7.29 -3.93 -1.73
N GLY A 53 -6.22 -4.71 -1.53
CA GLY A 53 -5.74 -5.15 -0.23
C GLY A 53 -6.81 -5.86 0.61
N PRO A 54 -6.74 -5.76 1.95
CA PRO A 54 -7.69 -6.40 2.85
C PRO A 54 -9.15 -5.93 2.69
N TYR A 55 -9.40 -4.77 2.08
CA TYR A 55 -10.75 -4.19 1.99
C TYR A 55 -11.74 -5.04 1.16
N SER A 56 -11.24 -5.86 0.23
CA SER A 56 -12.08 -6.77 -0.56
C SER A 56 -12.04 -8.23 -0.07
N ASP A 57 -11.28 -8.51 0.99
CA ASP A 57 -11.25 -9.84 1.60
C ASP A 57 -12.38 -9.97 2.63
N PRO A 58 -13.38 -10.86 2.41
CA PRO A 58 -14.45 -11.06 3.39
C PRO A 58 -13.97 -11.66 4.71
N ALA A 59 -12.77 -12.26 4.77
CA ALA A 59 -12.18 -12.76 6.01
C ALA A 59 -11.45 -11.67 6.81
N ALA A 60 -11.15 -10.52 6.20
CA ALA A 60 -10.48 -9.42 6.88
C ALA A 60 -11.46 -8.59 7.71
N ARG A 61 -11.06 -8.28 8.95
CA ARG A 61 -11.78 -7.33 9.80
C ARG A 61 -11.16 -5.94 9.62
N ILE A 62 -11.89 -5.03 8.98
CA ILE A 62 -11.45 -3.66 8.77
C ILE A 62 -11.81 -2.79 9.98
N ASP A 63 -10.80 -2.20 10.60
CA ASP A 63 -10.94 -1.17 11.64
C ASP A 63 -10.01 -0.01 11.30
N ILE A 64 -10.55 1.04 10.70
CA ILE A 64 -9.73 2.15 10.23
C ILE A 64 -9.10 2.96 11.38
N MET A 65 -9.63 2.84 12.60
CA MET A 65 -9.03 3.42 13.80
C MET A 65 -7.80 2.62 14.22
N ALA A 66 -7.76 1.31 13.95
CA ALA A 66 -6.62 0.45 14.22
C ALA A 66 -5.53 0.58 13.15
N GLY A 67 -5.92 0.80 11.89
CA GLY A 67 -5.05 0.68 10.73
C GLY A 67 -4.98 -0.76 10.22
N LEU A 68 -4.33 -0.95 9.07
CA LEU A 68 -4.16 -2.27 8.46
C LEU A 68 -3.10 -3.12 9.19
N PRO A 69 -3.18 -4.46 9.07
CA PRO A 69 -2.10 -5.34 9.53
C PRO A 69 -0.75 -4.99 8.92
N GLU A 70 0.30 -4.99 9.74
CA GLU A 70 1.66 -4.62 9.33
C GLU A 70 2.39 -5.80 8.66
N LEU A 71 1.92 -6.23 7.47
CA LEU A 71 2.41 -7.38 6.70
C LEU A 71 3.95 -7.55 6.72
N ARG A 72 4.67 -6.46 6.46
CA ARG A 72 6.13 -6.47 6.26
C ARG A 72 6.95 -6.29 7.54
N ARG A 73 6.31 -6.06 8.69
CA ARG A 73 7.00 -5.67 9.93
C ARG A 73 8.13 -6.63 10.29
N GLU A 74 7.84 -7.92 10.28
CA GLU A 74 8.80 -8.96 10.63
C GLU A 74 9.92 -9.07 9.58
N TRP A 75 9.61 -8.93 8.28
CA TRP A 75 10.62 -8.95 7.22
C TRP A 75 11.63 -7.79 7.35
N ILE A 76 11.15 -6.62 7.75
CA ILE A 76 11.99 -5.44 7.94
C ILE A 76 12.91 -5.63 9.16
N ARG A 77 12.38 -6.15 10.27
CA ARG A 77 13.14 -6.35 11.52
C ARG A 77 14.13 -7.51 11.42
N ALA A 78 13.73 -8.63 10.81
CA ALA A 78 14.55 -9.84 10.71
C ALA A 78 15.87 -9.64 9.96
N ARG A 79 15.95 -8.62 9.08
CA ARG A 79 17.19 -8.24 8.38
C ARG A 79 18.27 -7.70 9.32
N GLY A 80 17.89 -7.18 10.49
CA GLY A 80 18.84 -6.66 11.46
C GLY A 80 19.51 -5.33 11.08
N ASP A 81 19.06 -4.67 10.00
CA ASP A 81 19.63 -3.41 9.48
C ASP A 81 18.96 -2.13 10.02
N VAL A 82 17.90 -2.29 10.83
CA VAL A 82 17.12 -1.18 11.40
C VAL A 82 17.28 -1.07 12.91
N GLU A 83 17.12 0.14 13.43
CA GLU A 83 16.99 0.47 14.85
C GLU A 83 15.71 1.29 15.08
N GLU A 84 15.20 1.25 16.30
CA GLU A 84 14.09 2.12 16.70
C GLU A 84 14.59 3.45 17.24
N VAL A 85 13.97 4.52 16.79
CA VAL A 85 14.19 5.88 17.28
C VAL A 85 12.87 6.53 17.67
N SER A 86 12.94 7.55 18.53
CA SER A 86 11.75 8.34 18.84
C SER A 86 11.25 9.03 17.58
N ALA A 87 9.94 8.96 17.34
CA ALA A 87 9.32 9.67 16.24
C ALA A 87 9.50 11.18 16.43
N ARG A 88 9.60 11.92 15.31
CA ARG A 88 9.57 13.38 15.34
C ARG A 88 8.23 13.84 15.91
N GLU A 89 8.24 14.80 16.82
CA GLU A 89 7.03 15.44 17.31
C GLU A 89 6.34 16.24 16.19
N VAL A 90 5.02 16.05 16.08
CA VAL A 90 4.18 16.82 15.16
C VAL A 90 4.06 18.24 15.69
N ARG A 91 4.37 19.22 14.85
CA ARG A 91 4.31 20.65 15.16
C ARG A 91 3.06 21.27 14.55
N PRO A 92 2.53 22.38 15.09
CA PRO A 92 1.33 23.04 14.54
C PRO A 92 1.44 23.36 13.04
N GLU A 93 2.63 23.75 12.57
CA GLU A 93 2.89 24.06 11.16
C GLU A 93 2.70 22.86 10.22
N ASP A 94 2.88 21.62 10.69
CA ASP A 94 2.68 20.41 9.88
C ASP A 94 1.20 20.24 9.47
N ASN A 95 0.30 20.87 10.21
CA ASN A 95 -1.14 20.88 9.96
C ASN A 95 -1.63 22.28 9.54
N GLY A 96 -0.74 23.16 9.07
CA GLY A 96 -1.08 24.48 8.53
C GLY A 96 -1.59 25.47 9.59
N LEU A 97 -1.29 25.24 10.87
CA LEU A 97 -1.65 26.14 11.98
C LEU A 97 -0.52 27.12 12.28
N ARG A 98 -0.84 28.40 12.51
CA ARG A 98 0.12 29.41 12.99
C ARG A 98 0.25 29.31 14.51
N GLN A 99 1.46 29.46 15.05
CA GLN A 99 1.73 29.33 16.50
C GLN A 99 0.87 30.25 17.40
N ALA A 100 0.43 31.41 16.90
CA ALA A 100 -0.44 32.34 17.62
C ALA A 100 -1.94 31.99 17.62
N ALA A 101 -2.36 30.93 16.91
CA ALA A 101 -3.76 30.52 16.78
C ALA A 101 -4.18 29.47 17.82
N GLN A 102 -3.60 29.50 19.02
CA GLN A 102 -3.98 28.60 20.14
C GLN A 102 -5.42 28.83 20.64
N SER A 103 -6.07 29.91 20.20
CA SER A 103 -7.50 30.16 20.41
C SER A 103 -8.22 30.32 19.07
N ILE A 104 -8.40 29.24 18.33
CA ILE A 104 -9.54 29.16 17.40
C ILE A 104 -10.65 28.52 18.22
N SER A 105 -11.64 29.33 18.59
CA SER A 105 -12.88 28.87 19.19
C SER A 105 -13.50 27.79 18.30
N GLU A 106 -14.20 26.85 18.92
CA GLU A 106 -15.06 25.85 18.27
C GLU A 106 -16.15 26.46 17.33
N ALA A 107 -16.18 27.79 17.19
CA ALA A 107 -17.21 28.54 16.49
C ALA A 107 -16.96 28.73 14.97
N ASP A 108 -15.79 28.40 14.44
CA ASP A 108 -15.54 28.48 12.99
C ASP A 108 -15.73 27.09 12.35
N GLY A 109 -16.99 26.64 12.34
CA GLY A 109 -17.44 25.29 11.94
C GLY A 109 -17.23 24.91 10.47
N ARG A 110 -16.23 25.45 9.80
CA ARG A 110 -15.90 25.16 8.40
C ARG A 110 -14.49 24.60 8.17
N ASN A 111 -13.59 24.63 9.17
CA ASN A 111 -12.21 24.10 9.06
C ASN A 111 -11.62 23.69 10.43
N GLY A 112 -12.32 22.82 11.16
CA GLY A 112 -11.89 22.29 12.45
C GLY A 112 -10.64 21.40 12.38
N ARG A 113 -9.95 21.22 13.52
CA ARG A 113 -8.87 20.23 13.63
C ARG A 113 -9.44 18.84 13.35
N VAL A 114 -8.75 18.12 12.47
CA VAL A 114 -9.03 16.70 12.25
C VAL A 114 -8.60 15.91 13.50
N GLN A 115 -9.34 14.84 13.81
CA GLN A 115 -8.92 13.89 14.84
C GLN A 115 -7.59 13.24 14.40
N PRO A 116 -6.51 13.32 15.21
CA PRO A 116 -5.27 12.59 14.92
C PRO A 116 -5.52 11.08 14.90
N PHE A 117 -4.77 10.35 14.08
CA PHE A 117 -4.83 8.89 14.09
C PHE A 117 -4.50 8.37 15.51
N PRO A 118 -5.36 7.54 16.12
CA PRO A 118 -5.22 7.20 17.55
C PRO A 118 -3.96 6.38 17.85
N ASN A 119 -3.47 5.62 16.86
CA ASN A 119 -2.35 4.69 17.03
C ASN A 119 -1.07 5.20 16.34
N VAL A 120 -0.82 6.51 16.36
CA VAL A 120 0.45 7.07 15.84
C VAL A 120 1.64 6.40 16.52
N ARG A 121 2.60 5.96 15.72
CA ARG A 121 3.81 5.29 16.23
C ARG A 121 4.69 6.28 16.97
N LYS A 122 4.92 6.04 18.26
CA LYS A 122 5.89 6.79 19.08
C LYS A 122 7.34 6.43 18.79
N ARG A 123 7.56 5.20 18.31
CA ARG A 123 8.87 4.65 17.94
C ARG A 123 8.81 4.25 16.47
N VAL A 124 9.73 4.76 15.68
CA VAL A 124 9.83 4.52 14.24
C VAL A 124 11.17 3.87 13.91
N LEU A 125 11.23 3.20 12.77
CA LEU A 125 12.44 2.55 12.30
C LEU A 125 13.32 3.54 11.54
N ARG A 126 14.63 3.42 11.75
CA ARG A 126 15.68 4.06 10.98
C ARG A 126 16.73 3.02 10.63
N ALA A 127 17.46 3.19 9.53
CA ALA A 127 18.65 2.38 9.27
C ALA A 127 19.67 2.56 10.41
N LYS A 128 20.31 1.46 10.84
CA LYS A 128 21.44 1.52 11.78
C LYS A 128 22.59 2.35 11.18
N PRO A 129 23.43 2.98 12.01
CA PRO A 129 24.65 3.62 11.52
C PRO A 129 25.49 2.67 10.65
N GLY A 130 25.82 3.09 9.42
CA GLY A 130 26.57 2.28 8.46
C GLY A 130 25.74 1.26 7.66
N SER A 131 24.46 1.03 7.99
CA SER A 131 23.55 0.20 7.20
C SER A 131 22.80 1.00 6.14
N ASN A 132 22.30 0.30 5.12
CA ASN A 132 21.38 0.84 4.12
C ASN A 132 20.23 -0.16 3.95
N VAL A 133 19.00 0.35 3.96
CA VAL A 133 17.77 -0.46 4.00
C VAL A 133 17.00 -0.47 2.68
N THR A 134 17.55 0.14 1.63
CA THR A 134 16.89 0.24 0.33
C THR A 134 16.93 -1.09 -0.42
N GLN A 135 15.89 -1.36 -1.21
CA GLN A 135 15.84 -2.56 -2.07
C GLN A 135 17.01 -2.59 -3.07
N MET A 136 17.43 -1.42 -3.60
CA MET A 136 18.59 -1.31 -4.50
C MET A 136 19.90 -1.71 -3.81
N HIS A 137 20.07 -1.39 -2.53
CA HIS A 137 21.25 -1.81 -1.76
C HIS A 137 21.31 -3.34 -1.62
N TYR A 138 20.21 -3.97 -1.21
CA TYR A 138 20.14 -5.43 -1.10
C TYR A 138 20.37 -6.10 -2.46
N ALA A 139 19.73 -5.57 -3.51
CA ALA A 139 19.83 -6.10 -4.87
C ALA A 139 21.28 -6.10 -5.39
N ARG A 140 22.01 -4.99 -5.23
CA ARG A 140 23.42 -4.89 -5.65
C ARG A 140 24.38 -5.78 -4.85
N ARG A 141 23.94 -6.28 -3.69
CA ARG A 141 24.69 -7.27 -2.89
C ARG A 141 24.29 -8.71 -3.22
N GLY A 142 23.45 -8.93 -4.24
CA GLY A 142 22.98 -10.25 -4.63
C GLY A 142 21.88 -10.82 -3.74
N ILE A 143 21.35 -10.03 -2.80
CA ILE A 143 20.35 -10.47 -1.82
C ILE A 143 18.95 -10.36 -2.43
N VAL A 144 18.22 -11.47 -2.46
CA VAL A 144 16.77 -11.51 -2.72
C VAL A 144 16.05 -11.27 -1.41
N THR A 145 15.21 -10.24 -1.36
CA THR A 145 14.41 -9.90 -0.17
C THR A 145 13.02 -10.53 -0.24
N PRO A 146 12.29 -10.66 0.89
CA PRO A 146 10.88 -11.07 0.86
C PRO A 146 10.02 -10.18 -0.03
N GLU A 147 10.33 -8.89 -0.15
CA GLU A 147 9.64 -8.02 -1.11
C GLU A 147 9.87 -8.40 -2.57
N MET A 148 11.09 -8.79 -2.94
CA MET A 148 11.40 -9.23 -4.30
C MET A 148 10.69 -10.54 -4.64
N GLU A 149 10.62 -11.48 -3.68
CA GLU A 149 9.85 -12.72 -3.82
C GLU A 149 8.35 -12.45 -3.94
N TYR A 150 7.80 -11.57 -3.09
CA TYR A 150 6.40 -11.16 -3.13
C TYR A 150 6.03 -10.58 -4.50
N VAL A 151 6.84 -9.64 -5.00
CA VAL A 151 6.65 -9.04 -6.33
C VAL A 151 6.73 -10.09 -7.43
N ALA A 152 7.74 -10.97 -7.42
CA ALA A 152 7.89 -11.98 -8.45
C ALA A 152 6.65 -12.88 -8.55
N CYS A 153 6.14 -13.34 -7.42
CA CYS A 153 4.90 -14.11 -7.36
C CYS A 153 3.70 -13.29 -7.88
N ARG A 154 3.57 -12.02 -7.48
CA ARG A 154 2.47 -11.13 -7.89
C ARG A 154 2.43 -10.89 -9.40
N GLU A 155 3.59 -10.68 -10.03
CA GLU A 155 3.71 -10.41 -11.48
C GLU A 155 3.42 -11.66 -12.35
N ASN A 156 3.52 -12.85 -11.77
CA ASN A 156 3.20 -14.08 -12.49
C ASN A 156 1.70 -14.37 -12.56
N LEU A 157 0.85 -13.71 -11.76
CA LEU A 157 -0.60 -13.91 -11.75
C LEU A 157 -1.02 -15.39 -11.54
N GLY A 158 -0.26 -16.16 -10.74
CA GLY A 158 -0.54 -17.59 -10.52
C GLY A 158 -0.30 -18.51 -11.74
N ARG A 159 0.41 -18.04 -12.77
CA ARG A 159 0.62 -18.76 -14.04
C ARG A 159 1.81 -19.73 -14.05
N GLU A 160 2.24 -20.23 -12.88
CA GLU A 160 3.43 -21.11 -12.75
C GLU A 160 3.43 -22.28 -13.75
N ASN A 161 2.26 -22.85 -14.05
CA ASN A 161 2.12 -23.97 -14.98
C ASN A 161 1.71 -23.57 -16.42
N LEU A 162 1.20 -22.35 -16.63
CA LEU A 162 0.68 -21.89 -17.94
C LEU A 162 1.71 -21.08 -18.74
N ALA A 163 2.69 -20.47 -18.07
CA ALA A 163 3.65 -19.56 -18.73
C ALA A 163 4.45 -20.20 -19.88
N ARG A 164 4.63 -21.53 -19.86
CA ARG A 164 5.36 -22.28 -20.91
C ARG A 164 4.51 -22.55 -22.16
N GLU A 165 3.19 -22.44 -22.06
CA GLU A 165 2.24 -22.77 -23.12
C GLU A 165 1.70 -21.51 -23.81
N LEU A 166 1.78 -20.36 -23.15
CA LEU A 166 1.31 -19.09 -23.67
C LEU A 166 2.32 -18.50 -24.66
N LYS A 167 1.95 -18.46 -25.94
CA LYS A 167 2.73 -17.77 -26.98
C LYS A 167 2.48 -16.27 -26.89
N ARG A 168 3.55 -15.49 -26.69
CA ARG A 168 3.49 -14.02 -26.74
C ARG A 168 3.36 -13.55 -28.19
N ASP A 169 2.43 -12.63 -28.44
CA ASP A 169 2.21 -12.00 -29.74
C ASP A 169 2.10 -10.48 -29.54
N GLY A 170 3.23 -9.79 -29.62
CA GLY A 170 3.32 -8.36 -29.38
C GLY A 170 4.74 -7.82 -29.58
N GLU A 171 4.84 -6.50 -29.69
CA GLU A 171 6.10 -5.75 -29.82
C GLU A 171 6.37 -4.97 -28.53
N ASP A 172 7.55 -5.14 -27.95
CA ASP A 172 7.94 -4.51 -26.68
C ASP A 172 9.03 -3.42 -26.85
N PHE A 173 9.44 -3.16 -28.09
CA PHE A 173 10.47 -2.23 -28.52
C PHE A 173 11.84 -2.51 -27.88
N GLY A 174 12.21 -3.79 -27.77
CA GLY A 174 13.47 -4.23 -27.19
C GLY A 174 13.47 -4.24 -25.66
N ALA A 175 12.31 -4.53 -25.06
CA ALA A 175 12.25 -4.80 -23.62
C ALA A 175 12.87 -6.17 -23.31
N ALA A 176 13.03 -6.46 -22.01
CA ALA A 176 13.53 -7.76 -21.55
C ALA A 176 12.49 -8.37 -20.61
N ILE A 177 11.26 -8.54 -21.11
CA ILE A 177 10.15 -9.14 -20.37
C ILE A 177 10.35 -10.67 -20.38
N PRO A 178 10.47 -11.33 -19.21
CA PRO A 178 10.61 -12.78 -19.15
C PRO A 178 9.25 -13.46 -19.36
N ASP A 179 9.24 -14.74 -19.75
CA ASP A 179 8.01 -15.54 -19.75
C ASP A 179 7.48 -15.77 -18.33
N PHE A 180 8.41 -15.83 -17.36
CA PHE A 180 8.14 -16.04 -15.95
C PHE A 180 9.06 -15.16 -15.10
N VAL A 181 8.49 -14.43 -14.15
CA VAL A 181 9.22 -13.50 -13.27
C VAL A 181 9.76 -14.27 -12.07
N THR A 182 11.08 -14.38 -11.94
CA THR A 182 11.71 -14.97 -10.74
C THR A 182 12.14 -13.89 -9.74
N PRO A 183 12.32 -14.24 -8.46
CA PRO A 183 12.87 -13.31 -7.47
C PRO A 183 14.25 -12.77 -7.87
N GLU A 184 15.09 -13.58 -8.52
CA GLU A 184 16.40 -13.17 -9.05
C GLU A 184 16.27 -12.17 -10.19
N PHE A 185 15.29 -12.34 -11.08
CA PHE A 185 15.02 -11.37 -12.14
C PHE A 185 14.59 -10.01 -11.54
N VAL A 186 13.71 -10.01 -10.54
CA VAL A 186 13.31 -8.79 -9.83
C VAL A 186 14.53 -8.12 -9.19
N ARG A 187 15.37 -8.89 -8.50
CA ARG A 187 16.63 -8.41 -7.92
C ARG A 187 17.52 -7.77 -8.98
N ASP A 188 17.72 -8.41 -10.12
CA ASP A 188 18.63 -7.91 -11.16
C ASP A 188 18.14 -6.61 -11.80
N GLU A 189 16.83 -6.49 -12.06
CA GLU A 189 16.22 -5.25 -12.57
C GLU A 189 16.35 -4.11 -11.56
N VAL A 190 16.17 -4.39 -10.26
CA VAL A 190 16.35 -3.42 -9.17
C VAL A 190 17.83 -3.03 -9.02
N ALA A 191 18.76 -3.98 -9.09
CA ALA A 191 20.21 -3.73 -8.96
C ALA A 191 20.73 -2.77 -10.04
N ARG A 192 20.22 -2.94 -11.27
CA ARG A 192 20.56 -2.15 -12.45
C ARG A 192 19.76 -0.85 -12.56
N GLY A 193 18.83 -0.59 -11.63
CA GLY A 193 18.03 0.63 -11.59
C GLY A 193 16.96 0.73 -12.67
N ARG A 194 16.56 -0.39 -13.28
CA ARG A 194 15.47 -0.47 -14.28
C ARG A 194 14.10 -0.69 -13.65
N ALA A 195 14.08 -1.09 -12.38
CA ALA A 195 12.87 -1.23 -11.60
C ALA A 195 13.07 -0.77 -10.16
N ILE A 196 11.98 -0.40 -9.51
CA ILE A 196 11.94 -0.03 -8.09
C ILE A 196 10.82 -0.78 -7.37
N ILE A 197 10.99 -0.91 -6.05
CA ILE A 197 9.99 -1.46 -5.13
C ILE A 197 9.78 -0.41 -4.02
N PRO A 198 8.77 0.46 -4.14
CA PRO A 198 8.57 1.59 -3.25
C PRO A 198 7.92 1.16 -1.94
N ASN A 199 8.73 0.77 -0.95
CA ASN A 199 8.21 0.42 0.36
C ASN A 199 9.12 0.94 1.48
N ASN A 200 8.73 2.08 2.05
CA ASN A 200 9.41 2.66 3.20
C ASN A 200 9.37 1.68 4.39
N ILE A 201 10.47 1.59 5.15
CA ILE A 201 10.54 0.75 6.36
C ILE A 201 9.50 1.12 7.44
N ASN A 202 8.92 2.32 7.37
CA ASN A 202 7.83 2.77 8.25
C ASN A 202 6.44 2.66 7.62
N HIS A 203 6.29 1.98 6.48
CA HIS A 203 5.00 1.61 5.89
C HIS A 203 4.87 0.09 5.74
N PRO A 204 4.93 -0.67 6.85
CA PRO A 204 4.86 -2.13 6.82
C PRO A 204 3.48 -2.68 6.41
N GLU A 205 2.44 -1.86 6.39
CA GLU A 205 1.09 -2.22 5.93
C GLU A 205 1.01 -2.46 4.42
N SER A 206 1.96 -1.89 3.65
CA SER A 206 1.96 -2.00 2.19
C SER A 206 2.24 -3.42 1.69
N GLU A 207 1.45 -3.87 0.72
CA GLU A 207 1.72 -5.06 -0.07
C GLU A 207 2.74 -4.71 -1.16
N PRO A 208 3.91 -5.37 -1.25
CA PRO A 208 4.93 -5.05 -2.24
C PRO A 208 4.44 -5.12 -3.69
N MET A 209 4.97 -4.21 -4.52
CA MET A 209 4.75 -4.14 -5.96
C MET A 209 5.99 -3.57 -6.64
N ALA A 210 6.21 -3.90 -7.93
CA ALA A 210 7.32 -3.34 -8.70
C ALA A 210 6.84 -2.39 -9.80
N ILE A 211 7.65 -1.36 -10.01
CA ILE A 211 7.51 -0.40 -11.10
C ILE A 211 8.77 -0.51 -11.96
N GLY A 212 8.59 -0.90 -13.22
CA GLY A 212 9.68 -1.02 -14.20
C GLY A 212 9.16 -1.49 -15.56
N ARG A 213 9.92 -1.24 -16.62
CA ARG A 213 9.51 -1.51 -18.01
C ARG A 213 9.18 -2.99 -18.29
N ASN A 214 9.82 -3.90 -17.57
CA ASN A 214 9.69 -5.34 -17.79
C ASN A 214 8.61 -6.02 -16.93
N PHE A 215 7.79 -5.22 -16.25
CA PHE A 215 6.71 -5.68 -15.36
C PHE A 215 5.36 -5.22 -15.94
N LEU A 216 4.25 -5.65 -15.33
CA LEU A 216 2.96 -5.09 -15.65
C LEU A 216 2.99 -3.55 -15.52
N VAL A 217 2.38 -2.84 -16.47
CA VAL A 217 2.24 -1.39 -16.36
C VAL A 217 1.42 -1.06 -15.11
N LYS A 218 1.91 -0.13 -14.30
CA LYS A 218 1.27 0.31 -13.05
C LYS A 218 0.64 1.69 -13.22
N ILE A 219 -0.43 1.94 -12.49
CA ILE A 219 -1.15 3.22 -12.47
C ILE A 219 -1.17 3.84 -11.08
N ASN A 220 -1.31 5.16 -11.03
CA ASN A 220 -1.38 5.96 -9.80
C ASN A 220 -2.71 6.71 -9.76
N ALA A 221 -3.32 6.81 -8.58
CA ALA A 221 -4.44 7.71 -8.33
C ALA A 221 -4.03 8.85 -7.39
N ASN A 222 -4.39 10.07 -7.74
CA ASN A 222 -4.18 11.23 -6.88
C ASN A 222 -5.40 11.43 -5.98
N ILE A 223 -5.15 11.58 -4.68
CA ILE A 223 -6.16 12.00 -3.69
C ILE A 223 -5.67 13.26 -3.00
N GLY A 224 -6.45 13.74 -2.02
CA GLY A 224 -6.05 14.86 -1.18
C GLY A 224 -7.23 15.70 -0.78
N ASN A 225 -7.07 16.36 0.37
CA ASN A 225 -8.02 17.34 0.83
C ASN A 225 -7.88 18.65 0.03
N SER A 226 -8.98 19.40 -0.01
CA SER A 226 -8.96 20.79 -0.46
C SER A 226 -9.27 21.69 0.73
N ALA A 227 -8.89 22.97 0.65
CA ALA A 227 -9.10 23.96 1.72
C ALA A 227 -10.57 24.17 2.15
N VAL A 228 -11.54 23.55 1.45
CA VAL A 228 -12.98 23.80 1.57
C VAL A 228 -13.72 22.66 2.30
N ALA A 229 -13.15 21.45 2.40
CA ALA A 229 -13.72 20.34 3.15
C ALA A 229 -12.62 19.36 3.60
N SER A 230 -12.56 19.05 4.90
CA SER A 230 -11.56 18.15 5.48
C SER A 230 -12.25 17.14 6.39
N ASP A 231 -12.61 15.98 5.83
CA ASP A 231 -13.03 14.80 6.60
C ASP A 231 -12.07 13.64 6.31
N VAL A 232 -11.52 13.05 7.37
CA VAL A 232 -10.57 11.93 7.29
C VAL A 232 -11.21 10.69 6.72
N ALA A 233 -12.46 10.37 7.11
CA ALA A 233 -13.14 9.19 6.57
C ALA A 233 -13.23 9.30 5.05
N SER A 234 -13.60 10.48 4.55
CA SER A 234 -13.69 10.75 3.13
C SER A 234 -12.34 10.60 2.40
N GLU A 235 -11.23 11.07 2.98
CA GLU A 235 -9.90 10.89 2.34
C GLU A 235 -9.43 9.43 2.36
N VAL A 236 -9.67 8.69 3.44
CA VAL A 236 -9.39 7.26 3.50
C VAL A 236 -10.29 6.49 2.51
N ASP A 237 -11.57 6.84 2.40
CA ASP A 237 -12.48 6.20 1.46
C ASP A 237 -12.09 6.48 0.00
N LYS A 238 -11.63 7.70 -0.35
CA LYS A 238 -11.06 7.98 -1.69
C LYS A 238 -9.89 7.06 -2.00
N MET A 239 -8.98 6.87 -1.05
CA MET A 239 -7.85 5.95 -1.20
C MET A 239 -8.35 4.51 -1.41
N VAL A 240 -9.25 4.03 -0.53
CA VAL A 240 -9.84 2.68 -0.60
C VAL A 240 -10.58 2.47 -1.93
N TRP A 241 -11.32 3.47 -2.40
CA TRP A 241 -12.04 3.43 -3.66
C TRP A 241 -11.10 3.36 -4.86
N ALA A 242 -10.01 4.15 -4.85
CA ALA A 242 -9.02 4.12 -5.92
C ALA A 242 -8.34 2.75 -6.04
N ILE A 243 -7.85 2.20 -4.92
CA ILE A 243 -7.17 0.89 -4.92
C ILE A 243 -8.13 -0.25 -5.23
N ARG A 244 -9.42 -0.12 -4.88
CA ARG A 244 -10.46 -1.10 -5.23
C ARG A 244 -10.60 -1.27 -6.73
N TRP A 245 -10.39 -0.20 -7.50
CA TRP A 245 -10.54 -0.17 -8.95
C TRP A 245 -9.22 -0.25 -9.72
N GLY A 246 -8.13 -0.63 -9.05
CA GLY A 246 -6.87 -0.97 -9.71
C GLY A 246 -5.76 0.08 -9.57
N ALA A 247 -5.92 1.12 -8.75
CA ALA A 247 -4.80 2.02 -8.47
C ALA A 247 -3.68 1.25 -7.74
N ASP A 248 -2.54 1.09 -8.39
CA ASP A 248 -1.40 0.36 -7.80
C ASP A 248 -0.61 1.19 -6.81
N THR A 249 -0.69 2.51 -6.92
CA THR A 249 -0.12 3.51 -6.00
C THR A 249 -1.09 4.66 -5.82
N VAL A 250 -0.98 5.36 -4.69
CA VAL A 250 -1.82 6.53 -4.40
C VAL A 250 -0.92 7.67 -3.95
N MET A 251 -1.15 8.88 -4.46
CA MET A 251 -0.41 10.07 -4.04
C MET A 251 -1.33 11.00 -3.25
N ASP A 252 -0.90 11.39 -2.05
CA ASP A 252 -1.61 12.38 -1.24
C ASP A 252 -1.13 13.79 -1.62
N LEU A 253 -1.92 14.48 -2.43
CA LEU A 253 -1.67 15.85 -2.89
C LEU A 253 -2.45 16.89 -2.05
N SER A 254 -2.79 16.55 -0.80
CA SER A 254 -3.46 17.44 0.15
C SER A 254 -2.76 18.80 0.27
N THR A 255 -3.55 19.87 0.33
CA THR A 255 -3.07 21.24 0.51
C THR A 255 -3.86 21.97 1.60
N GLY A 256 -3.21 22.91 2.28
CA GLY A 256 -3.86 23.69 3.33
C GLY A 256 -3.62 23.15 4.75
N ARG A 257 -4.70 22.89 5.50
CA ARG A 257 -4.63 22.47 6.91
C ARG A 257 -4.74 20.96 7.06
N ASN A 258 -4.37 20.46 8.24
CA ASN A 258 -4.51 19.05 8.65
C ASN A 258 -3.74 18.02 7.78
N ILE A 259 -2.78 18.47 6.96
CA ILE A 259 -2.07 17.61 5.99
C ILE A 259 -1.37 16.43 6.69
N HIS A 260 -0.65 16.69 7.78
CA HIS A 260 0.08 15.63 8.48
C HIS A 260 -0.86 14.59 9.09
N ASP A 261 -1.90 15.04 9.79
CA ASP A 261 -2.82 14.14 10.48
C ASP A 261 -3.61 13.31 9.47
N THR A 262 -4.15 13.92 8.42
CA THR A 262 -4.86 13.21 7.32
C THR A 262 -3.96 12.18 6.65
N ARG A 263 -2.70 12.53 6.36
CA ARG A 263 -1.78 11.59 5.73
C ARG A 263 -1.42 10.41 6.62
N GLU A 264 -1.33 10.60 7.93
CA GLU A 264 -1.11 9.49 8.86
C GLU A 264 -2.28 8.49 8.79
N TRP A 265 -3.53 8.96 8.71
CA TRP A 265 -4.68 8.08 8.47
C TRP A 265 -4.56 7.30 7.16
N ILE A 266 -4.19 7.98 6.06
CA ILE A 266 -4.04 7.36 4.75
C ILE A 266 -2.96 6.28 4.79
N ILE A 267 -1.76 6.58 5.29
CA ILE A 267 -0.63 5.64 5.30
C ILE A 267 -0.95 4.40 6.14
N ARG A 268 -1.51 4.59 7.35
CA ARG A 268 -1.84 3.48 8.27
C ARG A 268 -2.96 2.58 7.73
N ASN A 269 -3.76 3.10 6.79
CA ASN A 269 -4.85 2.36 6.15
C ASN A 269 -4.52 1.95 4.70
N SER A 270 -3.34 2.25 4.16
CA SER A 270 -3.05 1.95 2.76
C SER A 270 -2.26 0.65 2.59
N PRO A 271 -2.77 -0.32 1.82
CA PRO A 271 -2.04 -1.52 1.42
C PRO A 271 -1.17 -1.25 0.18
N VAL A 272 -1.22 -0.07 -0.42
CA VAL A 272 -0.42 0.31 -1.59
C VAL A 272 0.63 1.36 -1.23
N PRO A 273 1.70 1.53 -2.01
CA PRO A 273 2.65 2.63 -1.82
C PRO A 273 1.95 4.00 -1.83
N ILE A 274 2.29 4.85 -0.87
CA ILE A 274 1.84 6.25 -0.81
C ILE A 274 2.95 7.18 -1.28
N GLY A 275 2.62 8.01 -2.28
CA GLY A 275 3.43 9.10 -2.80
C GLY A 275 3.15 10.44 -2.12
#